data_AF-E3IX78-F1
#
_entry.id   AF-E3IX78-F1
#
_cell.length_a   1.000
_cell.length_b   1.000
_cell.length_c   1.000
_cell.angle_alpha   90.00
_cell.angle_beta   90.00
_cell.angle_gamma   90.00
#
_symmetry.space_group_name_H-M   'P 1'
#
loop_
_entity.id
_entity.type
_entity.pdbx_description
1 polymer ?
#
loop_
_entity_poly.entity_id
_entity_poly.type
_entity_poly.pdbx_seq_one_letter_code
_entity_poly.pdbx_strand_id
1 'polypeptide(L)'
;MGGGAWSTDVYDAAANYRASTGASAFDYSDRMRGAGRAMKAHPELDPFGVGKRESRDSAEHPTSLAISVLFDVTGSMGSVPKELQAKLPSLFGLLLRKGYVEHPQIMFGAIGDATCDRVPLQVGQFESDNRMDEQLGNIILEGGGGGQVMESYELAMYFMARHTALDCVEKRGKKGYLFVIGDEKPYRKVDAGQVRDLLGDQLRAAIPTREIIEELERTYNVFFIIPAGTAHAQDHEVLATWRELLGERVIELDDLGLACETIALTIGILEDSIDLDEGLDDLRDVGAGAAVAPVGKALARMRPGGPDRREITPGPSGQPPAQRGGTGIARL
;
A
#
# COMPACT_ATOMS: atom_id res chain seq x y z
N MET A 1 -21.57 -4.41 -1.55
CA MET A 1 -20.09 -4.44 -1.60
C MET A 1 -19.61 -5.15 -0.35
N GLY A 2 -18.54 -5.96 -0.42
CA GLY A 2 -18.01 -6.67 0.75
C GLY A 2 -18.73 -7.96 1.15
N GLY A 3 -19.33 -8.67 0.19
CA GLY A 3 -19.88 -10.03 0.38
C GLY A 3 -19.04 -11.08 -0.36
N GLY A 4 -19.35 -12.34 -0.16
CA GLY A 4 -18.62 -13.48 -0.69
C GLY A 4 -17.47 -13.94 0.21
N ALA A 5 -16.92 -15.11 -0.07
CA ALA A 5 -15.79 -15.67 0.66
C ALA A 5 -14.75 -16.21 -0.31
N TRP A 6 -13.47 -16.04 0.04
CA TRP A 6 -12.37 -16.64 -0.69
C TRP A 6 -12.50 -18.17 -0.77
N SER A 7 -12.34 -18.72 -1.97
CA SER A 7 -12.28 -20.15 -2.21
C SER A 7 -11.02 -20.52 -3.00
N THR A 8 -10.20 -21.40 -2.43
CA THR A 8 -9.05 -21.98 -3.13
C THR A 8 -9.50 -22.83 -4.32
N ASP A 9 -10.64 -23.53 -4.23
CA ASP A 9 -11.17 -24.32 -5.34
C ASP A 9 -11.54 -23.46 -6.56
N VAL A 10 -12.11 -22.27 -6.32
CA VAL A 10 -12.44 -21.30 -7.38
C VAL A 10 -11.17 -20.77 -8.03
N TYR A 11 -10.15 -20.45 -7.22
CA TYR A 11 -8.84 -20.03 -7.70
C TYR A 11 -8.17 -21.11 -8.56
N ASP A 12 -8.17 -22.37 -8.09
CA ASP A 12 -7.59 -23.51 -8.81
C ASP A 12 -8.34 -23.81 -10.10
N ALA A 13 -9.68 -23.68 -10.10
CA ALA A 13 -10.49 -23.81 -11.31
C ALA A 13 -10.12 -22.74 -12.35
N ALA A 14 -9.94 -21.48 -11.93
CA ALA A 14 -9.52 -20.39 -12.80
C ALA A 14 -8.09 -20.60 -13.33
N ALA A 15 -7.16 -21.07 -12.49
CA ALA A 15 -5.79 -21.43 -12.89
C ALA A 15 -5.78 -22.57 -13.92
N ASN A 16 -6.56 -23.63 -13.69
CA ASN A 16 -6.70 -24.76 -14.63
C ASN A 16 -7.32 -24.33 -15.96
N TYR A 17 -8.32 -23.44 -15.92
CA TYR A 17 -8.92 -22.88 -17.13
C TYR A 17 -7.90 -22.08 -17.96
N ARG A 18 -7.12 -21.21 -17.31
CA ARG A 18 -6.01 -20.46 -17.93
C ARG A 18 -4.98 -21.40 -18.57
N ALA A 19 -4.53 -22.42 -17.84
CA ALA A 19 -3.60 -23.42 -18.36
C ALA A 19 -4.15 -24.19 -19.58
N SER A 20 -5.44 -24.54 -19.57
CA SER A 20 -6.09 -25.27 -20.66
C SER A 20 -6.29 -24.43 -21.94
N THR A 21 -6.41 -23.12 -21.79
CA THR A 21 -6.63 -22.16 -22.89
C THR A 21 -5.34 -21.49 -23.34
N GLY A 22 -4.23 -21.65 -22.61
CA GLY A 22 -2.98 -20.93 -22.83
C GLY A 22 -3.05 -19.45 -22.44
N ALA A 23 -4.10 -19.04 -21.73
CA ALA A 23 -4.28 -17.65 -21.28
C ALA A 23 -3.35 -17.35 -20.10
N SER A 24 -2.80 -16.14 -20.09
CA SER A 24 -2.01 -15.60 -18.98
C SER A 24 -2.90 -15.21 -17.81
N ALA A 25 -2.36 -15.24 -16.59
CA ALA A 25 -3.03 -14.65 -15.42
C ALA A 25 -3.24 -13.13 -15.56
N PHE A 26 -2.46 -12.48 -16.43
CA PHE A 26 -2.53 -11.06 -16.75
C PHE A 26 -2.91 -10.84 -18.23
N ASP A 27 -3.83 -11.66 -18.76
CA ASP A 27 -4.27 -11.60 -20.15
C ASP A 27 -4.71 -10.19 -20.60
N TYR A 28 -5.33 -9.40 -19.71
CA TYR A 28 -5.67 -8.01 -20.02
C TYR A 28 -4.41 -7.16 -20.30
N SER A 29 -3.37 -7.30 -19.47
CA SER A 29 -2.08 -6.65 -19.70
C SER A 29 -1.47 -7.06 -21.03
N ASP A 30 -1.52 -8.36 -21.37
CA ASP A 30 -0.93 -8.89 -22.59
C ASP A 30 -1.64 -8.34 -23.84
N ARG A 31 -2.99 -8.25 -23.79
CA ARG A 31 -3.79 -7.60 -24.83
C ARG A 31 -3.49 -6.10 -24.95
N MET A 32 -3.36 -5.40 -23.82
CA MET A 32 -3.13 -3.95 -23.80
C MET A 32 -1.72 -3.55 -24.27
N ARG A 33 -0.71 -4.41 -24.06
CA ARG A 33 0.63 -4.19 -24.61
C ARG A 33 0.62 -4.02 -26.14
N GLY A 34 -0.29 -4.70 -26.84
CA GLY A 34 -0.50 -4.56 -28.28
C GLY A 34 -1.27 -3.30 -28.71
N ALA A 35 -1.93 -2.59 -27.77
CA ALA A 35 -2.81 -1.46 -28.07
C ALA A 35 -2.06 -0.12 -28.24
N GLY A 36 -0.78 -0.04 -27.85
CA GLY A 36 0.05 1.16 -28.01
C GLY A 36 -0.59 2.40 -27.38
N ARG A 37 -0.91 3.41 -28.19
CA ARG A 37 -1.54 4.67 -27.71
C ARG A 37 -2.98 4.50 -27.20
N ALA A 38 -3.64 3.39 -27.51
CA ALA A 38 -4.98 3.10 -27.04
C ALA A 38 -5.01 2.33 -25.71
N MET A 39 -3.84 2.09 -25.11
CA MET A 39 -3.72 1.47 -23.80
C MET A 39 -4.46 2.29 -22.73
N LYS A 40 -5.25 1.60 -21.90
CA LYS A 40 -6.09 2.20 -20.87
C LYS A 40 -6.31 1.22 -19.73
N ALA A 41 -6.45 1.72 -18.50
CA ALA A 41 -6.84 0.92 -17.35
C ALA A 41 -8.08 0.08 -17.64
N HIS A 42 -8.16 -1.10 -17.03
CA HIS A 42 -9.42 -1.83 -17.01
C HIS A 42 -10.49 -0.97 -16.32
N PRO A 43 -11.76 -0.94 -16.78
CA PRO A 43 -12.79 -0.07 -16.19
C PRO A 43 -12.98 -0.24 -14.67
N GLU A 44 -12.76 -1.45 -14.15
CA GLU A 44 -12.84 -1.71 -12.72
C GLU A 44 -11.67 -1.14 -11.92
N LEU A 45 -10.54 -0.88 -12.58
CA LEU A 45 -9.30 -0.37 -12.00
C LEU A 45 -9.05 1.10 -12.31
N ASP A 46 -9.85 1.70 -13.20
CA ASP A 46 -9.71 3.11 -13.60
C ASP A 46 -9.99 4.02 -12.38
N PRO A 47 -9.03 4.88 -11.97
CA PRO A 47 -9.23 5.78 -10.85
C PRO A 47 -9.97 7.07 -11.24
N PHE A 48 -10.14 7.34 -12.55
CA PHE A 48 -10.74 8.59 -13.01
C PHE A 48 -12.21 8.71 -12.62
N GLY A 49 -12.56 9.78 -11.90
CA GLY A 49 -13.93 10.07 -11.49
C GLY A 49 -14.48 9.12 -10.41
N VAL A 50 -13.62 8.29 -9.79
CA VAL A 50 -14.03 7.41 -8.69
C VAL A 50 -14.39 8.26 -7.48
N GLY A 51 -15.63 8.16 -7.01
CA GLY A 51 -16.06 8.77 -5.75
C GLY A 51 -15.37 8.10 -4.56
N LYS A 52 -15.64 6.82 -4.33
CA LYS A 52 -15.04 6.01 -3.26
C LYS A 52 -14.86 4.54 -3.69
N ARG A 53 -13.73 3.95 -3.32
CA ARG A 53 -13.54 2.50 -3.14
C ARG A 53 -13.85 2.17 -1.69
N GLU A 54 -14.71 1.20 -1.45
CA GLU A 54 -15.40 1.06 -0.16
C GLU A 54 -15.13 -0.31 0.46
N SER A 55 -14.59 -0.30 1.68
CA SER A 55 -14.55 -1.47 2.56
C SER A 55 -15.68 -1.35 3.58
N ARG A 56 -16.73 -2.16 3.41
CA ARG A 56 -17.98 -2.06 4.19
C ARG A 56 -18.30 -3.36 4.89
N ASP A 57 -18.91 -3.23 6.06
CA ASP A 57 -19.48 -4.37 6.77
C ASP A 57 -20.65 -4.95 5.98
N SER A 58 -20.82 -6.26 6.06
CA SER A 58 -21.95 -6.99 5.51
C SER A 58 -22.46 -8.01 6.53
N ALA A 59 -23.54 -8.73 6.19
CA ALA A 59 -24.03 -9.82 7.05
C ALA A 59 -23.00 -10.96 7.18
N GLU A 60 -22.20 -11.19 6.13
CA GLU A 60 -21.14 -12.19 6.09
C GLU A 60 -19.84 -11.67 6.72
N HIS A 61 -19.61 -10.35 6.64
CA HIS A 61 -18.41 -9.68 7.14
C HIS A 61 -18.78 -8.50 8.06
N PRO A 62 -19.28 -8.75 9.29
CA PRO A 62 -19.81 -7.70 10.18
C PRO A 62 -18.75 -6.76 10.75
N THR A 63 -17.48 -7.14 10.74
CA THR A 63 -16.36 -6.35 11.26
C THR A 63 -15.22 -6.29 10.25
N SER A 64 -15.53 -5.81 9.03
CA SER A 64 -14.58 -5.78 7.93
C SER A 64 -13.29 -5.03 8.32
N LEU A 65 -12.15 -5.56 7.87
CA LEU A 65 -10.84 -4.94 7.97
C LEU A 65 -10.28 -4.67 6.59
N ALA A 66 -10.09 -3.39 6.28
CA ALA A 66 -9.54 -2.95 5.00
C ALA A 66 -8.03 -3.21 4.92
N ILE A 67 -7.61 -3.96 3.90
CA ILE A 67 -6.21 -4.23 3.58
C ILE A 67 -5.99 -3.83 2.12
N SER A 68 -5.00 -2.99 1.86
CA SER A 68 -4.65 -2.54 0.52
C SER A 68 -3.21 -2.91 0.22
N VAL A 69 -2.98 -3.47 -0.97
CA VAL A 69 -1.63 -3.80 -1.46
C VAL A 69 -1.46 -3.17 -2.84
N LEU A 70 -0.58 -2.18 -2.93
CA LEU A 70 -0.30 -1.46 -4.16
C LEU A 70 1.10 -1.80 -4.66
N PHE A 71 1.20 -2.19 -5.92
CA PHE A 71 2.45 -2.61 -6.55
C PHE A 71 2.98 -1.52 -7.46
N ASP A 72 4.24 -1.21 -7.32
CA ASP A 72 5.04 -0.72 -8.43
C ASP A 72 4.99 -1.71 -9.60
N VAL A 73 4.67 -1.22 -10.80
CA VAL A 73 4.63 -2.01 -12.05
C VAL A 73 5.56 -1.47 -13.13
N THR A 74 6.60 -0.74 -12.73
CA THR A 74 7.68 -0.31 -13.63
C THR A 74 8.57 -1.48 -14.02
N GLY A 75 9.54 -1.21 -14.90
CA GLY A 75 10.37 -2.22 -15.54
C GLY A 75 11.16 -3.09 -14.55
N SER A 76 11.60 -2.53 -13.42
CA SER A 76 12.25 -3.27 -12.33
C SER A 76 11.28 -4.19 -11.58
N MET A 77 9.99 -3.86 -11.58
CA MET A 77 8.96 -4.47 -10.73
C MET A 77 7.90 -5.31 -11.46
N GLY A 78 8.02 -5.49 -12.77
CA GLY A 78 7.04 -6.22 -13.58
C GLY A 78 6.79 -7.69 -13.22
N SER A 79 7.63 -8.35 -12.42
CA SER A 79 7.39 -9.72 -11.93
C SER A 79 6.61 -9.78 -10.61
N VAL A 80 6.62 -8.70 -9.81
CA VAL A 80 6.06 -8.69 -8.45
C VAL A 80 4.57 -9.02 -8.41
N PRO A 81 3.71 -8.41 -9.25
CA PRO A 81 2.29 -8.73 -9.22
C PRO A 81 2.01 -10.19 -9.61
N LYS A 82 2.85 -10.79 -10.47
CA LYS A 82 2.71 -12.19 -10.90
C LYS A 82 3.06 -13.16 -9.77
N GLU A 83 4.15 -12.89 -9.07
CA GLU A 83 4.57 -13.69 -7.92
C GLU A 83 3.54 -13.60 -6.77
N LEU A 84 3.01 -12.40 -6.51
CA LEU A 84 1.96 -12.23 -5.52
C LEU A 84 0.66 -12.94 -5.93
N GLN A 85 0.25 -12.83 -7.20
CA GLN A 85 -0.94 -13.52 -7.74
C GLN A 85 -0.83 -15.03 -7.49
N ALA A 86 0.33 -15.62 -7.78
CA ALA A 86 0.58 -17.04 -7.55
C ALA A 86 0.54 -17.45 -6.06
N LYS A 87 0.78 -16.49 -5.15
CA LYS A 87 0.84 -16.70 -3.70
C LYS A 87 -0.40 -16.23 -2.94
N LEU A 88 -1.45 -15.77 -3.62
CA LEU A 88 -2.72 -15.40 -2.97
C LEU A 88 -3.28 -16.52 -2.06
N PRO A 89 -3.28 -17.81 -2.44
CA PRO A 89 -3.77 -18.87 -1.56
C PRO A 89 -2.99 -19.02 -0.23
N SER A 90 -1.70 -18.62 -0.23
CA SER A 90 -0.85 -18.59 0.97
C SER A 90 -1.24 -17.42 1.87
N LEU A 91 -1.33 -16.21 1.31
CA LEU A 91 -1.80 -15.00 2.01
C LEU A 91 -3.15 -15.23 2.69
N PHE A 92 -4.13 -15.76 1.94
CA PHE A 92 -5.45 -16.09 2.48
C PHE A 92 -5.41 -17.23 3.50
N GLY A 93 -4.48 -18.16 3.34
CA GLY A 93 -4.24 -19.20 4.33
C GLY A 93 -3.85 -18.63 5.69
N LEU A 94 -2.92 -17.68 5.70
CA LEU A 94 -2.49 -17.03 6.92
C LEU A 94 -3.59 -16.12 7.48
N LEU A 95 -4.20 -15.26 6.66
CA LEU A 95 -5.22 -14.32 7.12
C LEU A 95 -6.48 -15.02 7.65
N LEU A 96 -7.05 -15.97 6.89
CA LEU A 96 -8.31 -16.62 7.22
C LEU A 96 -8.12 -17.94 7.99
N ARG A 97 -7.29 -18.86 7.48
CA ARG A 97 -7.21 -20.22 8.07
C ARG A 97 -6.46 -20.23 9.40
N LYS A 98 -5.41 -19.41 9.54
CA LYS A 98 -4.72 -19.20 10.83
C LYS A 98 -5.40 -18.13 11.70
N GLY A 99 -6.40 -17.43 11.17
CA GLY A 99 -7.27 -16.56 11.94
C GLY A 99 -6.63 -15.23 12.33
N TYR A 100 -5.65 -14.72 11.58
CA TYR A 100 -5.04 -13.42 11.87
C TYR A 100 -6.04 -12.27 11.71
N VAL A 101 -7.00 -12.43 10.78
CA VAL A 101 -8.08 -11.47 10.55
C VAL A 101 -9.37 -12.22 10.28
N GLU A 102 -10.43 -11.89 11.01
CA GLU A 102 -11.73 -12.55 10.88
C GLU A 102 -12.44 -12.19 9.56
N HIS A 103 -12.42 -10.91 9.18
CA HIS A 103 -13.14 -10.39 8.01
C HIS A 103 -12.27 -9.47 7.13
N PRO A 104 -11.20 -9.99 6.50
CA PRO A 104 -10.36 -9.20 5.62
C PRO A 104 -11.12 -8.80 4.35
N GLN A 105 -10.94 -7.56 3.94
CA GLN A 105 -11.33 -7.05 2.63
C GLN A 105 -10.09 -6.49 1.96
N ILE A 106 -9.67 -7.11 0.85
CA ILE A 106 -8.41 -6.82 0.19
C ILE A 106 -8.65 -6.04 -1.09
N MET A 107 -7.88 -4.98 -1.30
CA MET A 107 -7.83 -4.22 -2.55
C MET A 107 -6.41 -4.25 -3.12
N PHE A 108 -6.31 -4.58 -4.41
CA PHE A 108 -5.06 -4.48 -5.16
C PHE A 108 -5.03 -3.24 -6.04
N GLY A 109 -3.83 -2.72 -6.28
CA GLY A 109 -3.62 -1.66 -7.26
C GLY A 109 -2.20 -1.64 -7.79
N ALA A 110 -1.99 -0.87 -8.85
CA ALA A 110 -0.70 -0.70 -9.49
C ALA A 110 -0.33 0.78 -9.62
N ILE A 111 0.95 1.04 -9.47
CA ILE A 111 1.61 2.35 -9.47
C ILE A 111 2.67 2.30 -10.55
N GLY A 112 2.65 3.28 -11.43
CA GLY A 112 3.74 3.56 -12.37
C GLY A 112 4.16 5.02 -12.23
N ASP A 113 4.71 5.57 -13.30
CA ASP A 113 5.18 6.95 -13.35
C ASP A 113 4.25 7.82 -14.24
N ALA A 114 3.53 8.74 -13.62
CA ALA A 114 2.61 9.66 -14.29
C ALA A 114 3.29 10.66 -15.25
N THR A 115 4.62 10.67 -15.33
CA THR A 115 5.39 11.49 -16.29
C THR A 115 5.67 10.78 -17.60
N CYS A 116 5.67 9.44 -17.64
CA CYS A 116 5.99 8.66 -18.84
C CYS A 116 5.01 7.54 -19.18
N ASP A 117 4.31 6.99 -18.20
CA ASP A 117 3.43 5.84 -18.39
C ASP A 117 2.05 6.26 -18.90
N ARG A 118 1.33 5.32 -19.54
CA ARG A 118 -0.03 5.59 -20.06
C ARG A 118 -1.08 5.37 -19.00
N VAL A 119 -0.87 4.40 -18.12
CA VAL A 119 -1.77 3.99 -17.05
C VAL A 119 -0.98 3.99 -15.73
N PRO A 120 -0.58 5.19 -15.26
CA PRO A 120 0.33 5.34 -14.12
C PRO A 120 -0.31 5.01 -12.76
N LEU A 121 -1.63 4.84 -12.71
CA LEU A 121 -2.34 4.44 -11.51
C LEU A 121 -3.54 3.56 -11.87
N GLN A 122 -3.65 2.44 -11.18
CA GLN A 122 -4.75 1.48 -11.31
C GLN A 122 -5.16 1.06 -9.90
N VAL A 123 -6.42 1.23 -9.53
CA VAL A 123 -6.89 0.91 -8.17
C VAL A 123 -8.20 0.13 -8.25
N GLY A 124 -8.17 -1.09 -7.73
CA GLY A 124 -9.33 -1.97 -7.69
C GLY A 124 -10.35 -1.58 -6.63
N GLN A 125 -11.08 -2.58 -6.17
CA GLN A 125 -12.08 -2.47 -5.11
C GLN A 125 -11.69 -3.38 -3.95
N PHE A 126 -12.18 -3.07 -2.76
CA PHE A 126 -12.10 -3.96 -1.61
C PHE A 126 -13.04 -5.16 -1.79
N GLU A 127 -12.46 -6.36 -1.82
CA GLU A 127 -13.20 -7.61 -1.99
C GLU A 127 -12.91 -8.61 -0.88
N SER A 128 -13.89 -9.47 -0.59
CA SER A 128 -13.79 -10.58 0.37
C SER A 128 -13.74 -11.96 -0.32
N ASP A 129 -13.79 -11.99 -1.65
CA ASP A 129 -13.88 -13.20 -2.46
C ASP A 129 -12.90 -13.19 -3.64
N ASN A 130 -12.97 -14.21 -4.50
CA ASN A 130 -12.06 -14.39 -5.63
C ASN A 130 -12.08 -13.24 -6.67
N ARG A 131 -13.02 -12.28 -6.61
CA ARG A 131 -13.00 -11.10 -7.52
C ARG A 131 -11.73 -10.27 -7.38
N MET A 132 -11.04 -10.34 -6.24
CA MET A 132 -9.73 -9.71 -6.12
C MET A 132 -8.65 -10.35 -7.01
N ASP A 133 -8.69 -11.66 -7.27
CA ASP A 133 -7.76 -12.34 -8.21
C ASP A 133 -8.06 -11.86 -9.65
N GLU A 134 -9.33 -11.68 -9.98
CA GLU A 134 -9.76 -11.13 -11.27
C GLU A 134 -9.27 -9.68 -11.43
N GLN A 135 -9.44 -8.83 -10.41
CA GLN A 135 -8.96 -7.45 -10.43
C GLN A 135 -7.43 -7.37 -10.49
N LEU A 136 -6.72 -8.24 -9.77
CA LEU A 136 -5.27 -8.35 -9.87
C LEU A 136 -4.83 -8.76 -11.29
N GLY A 137 -5.49 -9.75 -11.90
CA GLY A 137 -5.23 -10.16 -13.27
C GLY A 137 -5.58 -9.12 -14.34
N ASN A 138 -6.43 -8.14 -14.01
CA ASN A 138 -6.77 -7.01 -14.87
C ASN A 138 -5.74 -5.87 -14.85
N ILE A 139 -4.74 -5.90 -13.96
CA ILE A 139 -3.69 -4.88 -13.89
C ILE A 139 -2.82 -4.94 -15.15
N ILE A 140 -2.57 -3.78 -15.75
CA ILE A 140 -1.58 -3.63 -16.81
C ILE A 140 -0.20 -3.51 -16.19
N LEU A 141 0.69 -4.40 -16.63
CA LEU A 141 2.12 -4.41 -16.29
C LEU A 141 2.89 -3.69 -17.40
N GLU A 142 2.83 -2.36 -17.42
CA GLU A 142 3.44 -1.56 -18.49
C GLU A 142 4.94 -1.84 -18.58
N GLY A 143 5.61 -2.02 -17.45
CA GLY A 143 7.07 -2.16 -17.40
C GLY A 143 7.76 -0.89 -17.90
N GLY A 144 7.10 0.26 -17.70
CA GLY A 144 7.62 1.58 -17.99
C GLY A 144 8.71 1.97 -17.00
N GLY A 145 8.97 3.26 -16.87
CA GLY A 145 10.02 3.76 -15.99
C GLY A 145 10.66 5.01 -16.57
N GLY A 146 10.79 6.02 -15.72
CA GLY A 146 11.50 7.25 -16.04
C GLY A 146 13.00 7.04 -16.13
N GLY A 147 13.71 8.02 -16.70
CA GLY A 147 15.18 8.08 -16.56
C GLY A 147 15.63 8.57 -15.18
N GLN A 148 14.68 8.72 -14.25
CA GLN A 148 14.85 9.15 -12.86
C GLN A 148 14.56 7.98 -11.93
N VAL A 149 15.11 8.02 -10.71
CA VAL A 149 14.80 7.08 -9.62
C VAL A 149 13.65 7.65 -8.78
N MET A 150 12.51 7.87 -9.42
CA MET A 150 11.26 8.33 -8.80
C MET A 150 10.03 7.80 -9.53
N GLU A 151 9.01 7.44 -8.76
CA GLU A 151 7.70 7.03 -9.26
C GLU A 151 6.56 7.75 -8.54
N SER A 152 5.35 7.64 -9.10
CA SER A 152 4.15 8.34 -8.62
C SER A 152 3.47 7.71 -7.41
N TYR A 153 4.25 7.25 -6.42
CA TYR A 153 3.71 6.71 -5.17
C TYR A 153 2.84 7.74 -4.43
N GLU A 154 3.15 9.04 -4.53
CA GLU A 154 2.37 10.11 -3.91
C GLU A 154 0.96 10.24 -4.50
N LEU A 155 0.76 9.93 -5.79
CA LEU A 155 -0.57 9.91 -6.40
C LEU A 155 -1.40 8.73 -5.89
N ALA A 156 -0.77 7.57 -5.72
CA ALA A 156 -1.41 6.42 -5.11
C ALA A 156 -1.82 6.72 -3.66
N MET A 157 -0.94 7.33 -2.86
CA MET A 157 -1.25 7.75 -1.49
C MET A 157 -2.37 8.78 -1.44
N TYR A 158 -2.41 9.74 -2.37
CA TYR A 158 -3.50 10.69 -2.49
C TYR A 158 -4.84 9.96 -2.71
N PHE A 159 -4.87 9.01 -3.65
CA PHE A 159 -6.05 8.21 -3.93
C PHE A 159 -6.50 7.46 -2.67
N MET A 160 -5.57 6.78 -2.00
CA MET A 160 -5.87 6.02 -0.79
C MET A 160 -6.41 6.91 0.35
N ALA A 161 -5.88 8.12 0.52
CA ALA A 161 -6.31 9.04 1.57
C ALA A 161 -7.71 9.60 1.31
N ARG A 162 -8.07 9.86 0.05
CA ARG A 162 -9.27 10.67 -0.30
C ARG A 162 -10.36 9.93 -1.04
N HIS A 163 -10.04 8.83 -1.71
CA HIS A 163 -10.99 8.05 -2.50
C HIS A 163 -11.28 6.68 -1.89
N THR A 164 -11.01 6.50 -0.60
CA THR A 164 -11.45 5.31 0.14
C THR A 164 -12.44 5.66 1.24
N ALA A 165 -13.27 4.69 1.62
CA ALA A 165 -14.19 4.78 2.75
C ALA A 165 -14.27 3.43 3.45
N LEU A 166 -13.98 3.41 4.76
CA LEU A 166 -13.64 2.19 5.48
C LEU A 166 -14.44 2.09 6.77
N ASP A 167 -15.27 1.05 6.90
CA ASP A 167 -16.07 0.83 8.09
C ASP A 167 -15.21 0.50 9.32
N CYS A 168 -14.03 -0.11 9.15
CA CYS A 168 -13.08 -0.32 10.26
C CYS A 168 -12.69 1.01 10.93
N VAL A 169 -12.51 2.07 10.13
CA VAL A 169 -12.19 3.40 10.64
C VAL A 169 -13.46 4.09 11.13
N GLU A 170 -14.47 4.20 10.28
CA GLU A 170 -15.66 5.02 10.51
C GLU A 170 -16.51 4.51 11.70
N LYS A 171 -16.62 3.19 11.88
CA LYS A 171 -17.46 2.59 12.93
C LYS A 171 -16.68 2.16 14.16
N ARG A 172 -15.41 1.79 13.99
CA ARG A 172 -14.61 1.15 15.05
C ARG A 172 -13.36 1.93 15.44
N GLY A 173 -13.01 3.01 14.72
CA GLY A 173 -11.77 3.76 14.95
C GLY A 173 -10.50 2.96 14.69
N LYS A 174 -10.61 1.83 13.99
CA LYS A 174 -9.51 0.92 13.70
C LYS A 174 -8.96 1.22 12.31
N LYS A 175 -7.68 1.58 12.24
CA LYS A 175 -7.00 1.84 10.97
C LYS A 175 -7.00 0.60 10.08
N GLY A 176 -7.17 0.79 8.78
CA GLY A 176 -6.87 -0.26 7.80
C GLY A 176 -5.37 -0.46 7.65
N TYR A 177 -4.97 -1.33 6.72
CA TYR A 177 -3.58 -1.53 6.35
C TYR A 177 -3.35 -1.13 4.91
N LEU A 178 -2.25 -0.42 4.64
CA LEU A 178 -1.79 -0.12 3.30
C LEU A 178 -0.34 -0.55 3.18
N PHE A 179 -0.08 -1.48 2.26
CA PHE A 179 1.24 -1.91 1.86
C PHE A 179 1.52 -1.39 0.46
N VAL A 180 2.57 -0.60 0.31
CA VAL A 180 3.11 -0.20 -0.98
C VAL A 180 4.39 -0.98 -1.21
N ILE A 181 4.52 -1.66 -2.33
CA ILE A 181 5.72 -2.43 -2.70
C ILE A 181 6.36 -1.74 -3.88
N GLY A 182 7.61 -1.34 -3.76
CA GLY A 182 8.35 -0.65 -4.83
C GLY A 182 9.82 -0.45 -4.48
N ASP A 183 10.59 0.04 -5.44
CA ASP A 183 12.04 0.22 -5.27
C ASP A 183 12.60 1.62 -5.55
N GLU A 184 11.75 2.61 -5.82
CA GLU A 184 12.16 3.99 -6.08
C GLU A 184 11.68 5.01 -5.02
N LYS A 185 12.04 6.29 -5.20
CA LYS A 185 11.58 7.39 -4.32
C LYS A 185 10.20 7.92 -4.77
N PRO A 186 9.38 8.46 -3.86
CA PRO A 186 8.20 9.21 -4.27
C PRO A 186 8.61 10.59 -4.83
N TYR A 187 7.76 11.19 -5.67
CA TYR A 187 7.91 12.62 -5.94
C TYR A 187 7.66 13.42 -4.66
N ARG A 188 8.20 14.64 -4.58
CA ARG A 188 8.13 15.50 -3.39
C ARG A 188 6.74 16.10 -3.13
N LYS A 189 5.88 16.09 -4.14
CA LYS A 189 4.54 16.67 -4.08
C LYS A 189 3.61 15.96 -5.05
N VAL A 190 2.34 15.87 -4.65
CA VAL A 190 1.22 15.54 -5.52
C VAL A 190 0.95 16.71 -6.45
N ASP A 191 1.11 16.50 -7.76
CA ASP A 191 0.85 17.53 -8.76
C ASP A 191 -0.66 17.69 -9.04
N ALA A 192 -1.13 18.94 -9.02
CA ALA A 192 -2.54 19.26 -9.22
C ALA A 192 -3.02 18.95 -10.65
N GLY A 193 -2.14 19.05 -11.65
CA GLY A 193 -2.43 18.70 -13.03
C GLY A 193 -2.59 17.19 -13.20
N GLN A 194 -1.65 16.41 -12.65
CA GLN A 194 -1.74 14.94 -12.67
C GLN A 194 -2.99 14.44 -11.94
N VAL A 195 -3.32 15.00 -10.77
CA VAL A 195 -4.56 14.65 -10.06
C VAL A 195 -5.81 14.94 -10.88
N ARG A 196 -5.88 16.11 -11.53
CA ARG A 196 -7.03 16.43 -12.40
C ARG A 196 -7.14 15.45 -13.56
N ASP A 197 -6.03 15.14 -14.22
CA ASP A 197 -6.04 14.35 -15.44
C ASP A 197 -6.24 12.85 -15.17
N LEU A 198 -5.73 12.33 -14.05
CA LEU A 198 -5.82 10.91 -13.67
C LEU A 198 -7.00 10.58 -12.77
N LEU A 199 -7.37 11.48 -11.86
CA LEU A 199 -8.40 11.22 -10.84
C LEU A 199 -9.69 12.03 -11.09
N GLY A 200 -9.62 13.12 -11.85
CA GLY A 200 -10.75 14.03 -12.09
C GLY A 200 -10.92 15.10 -11.00
N ASP A 201 -10.05 15.11 -10.00
CA ASP A 201 -10.11 16.02 -8.86
C ASP A 201 -9.55 17.42 -9.16
N GLN A 202 -10.17 18.45 -8.57
CA GLN A 202 -9.71 19.84 -8.71
C GLN A 202 -8.96 20.31 -7.47
N LEU A 203 -7.64 20.21 -7.50
CA LEU A 203 -6.77 20.76 -6.45
C LEU A 203 -6.46 22.24 -6.71
N ARG A 204 -6.50 23.05 -5.65
CA ARG A 204 -6.13 24.47 -5.71
C ARG A 204 -4.61 24.68 -5.81
N ALA A 205 -3.84 23.76 -5.24
CA ALA A 205 -2.38 23.78 -5.23
C ALA A 205 -1.85 22.35 -5.12
N ALA A 206 -0.59 22.15 -5.51
CA ALA A 206 0.13 20.90 -5.25
C ALA A 206 0.26 20.67 -3.74
N ILE A 207 0.25 19.40 -3.33
CA ILE A 207 0.28 19.00 -1.92
C ILE A 207 1.61 18.31 -1.63
N PRO A 208 2.40 18.74 -0.64
CA PRO A 208 3.61 18.02 -0.25
C PRO A 208 3.32 16.56 0.10
N THR A 209 4.17 15.64 -0.34
CA THR A 209 3.98 14.19 -0.12
C THR A 209 3.88 13.86 1.37
N ARG A 210 4.64 14.56 2.21
CA ARG A 210 4.58 14.42 3.67
C ARG A 210 3.18 14.74 4.23
N GLU A 211 2.48 15.74 3.71
CA GLU A 211 1.13 16.09 4.16
C GLU A 211 0.11 15.01 3.78
N ILE A 212 0.26 14.40 2.60
CA ILE A 212 -0.60 13.28 2.18
C ILE A 212 -0.34 12.04 3.02
N ILE A 213 0.91 11.75 3.37
CA ILE A 213 1.24 10.64 4.28
C ILE A 213 0.59 10.89 5.65
N GLU A 214 0.68 12.10 6.20
CA GLU A 214 0.02 12.43 7.49
C GLU A 214 -1.51 12.30 7.44
N GLU A 215 -2.13 12.63 6.29
CA GLU A 215 -3.56 12.40 6.07
C GLU A 215 -3.87 10.91 6.04
N LEU A 216 -3.07 10.13 5.31
CA LEU A 216 -3.20 8.68 5.14
C LEU A 216 -2.99 7.91 6.45
N GLU A 217 -2.05 8.36 7.29
CA GLU A 217 -1.79 7.77 8.60
C GLU A 217 -2.95 7.92 9.58
N ARG A 218 -3.95 8.77 9.29
CA ARG A 218 -5.19 8.84 10.09
C ARG A 218 -6.13 7.67 9.83
N THR A 219 -6.06 7.08 8.64
CA THR A 219 -6.96 6.01 8.19
C THR A 219 -6.26 4.66 8.04
N TYR A 220 -4.95 4.64 7.79
CA TYR A 220 -4.17 3.43 7.55
C TYR A 220 -2.92 3.31 8.44
N ASN A 221 -2.54 2.08 8.74
CA ASN A 221 -1.16 1.71 9.01
C ASN A 221 -0.44 1.55 7.67
N VAL A 222 0.47 2.47 7.36
CA VAL A 222 1.13 2.58 6.05
C VAL A 222 2.51 1.95 6.10
N PHE A 223 2.75 0.95 5.26
CA PHE A 223 4.02 0.25 5.12
C PHE A 223 4.56 0.41 3.71
N PHE A 224 5.87 0.58 3.62
CA PHE A 224 6.59 0.51 2.35
C PHE A 224 7.52 -0.70 2.37
N ILE A 225 7.33 -1.60 1.42
CA ILE A 225 8.12 -2.83 1.29
C ILE A 225 9.10 -2.64 0.15
N ILE A 226 10.39 -2.69 0.47
CA ILE A 226 11.48 -2.65 -0.50
C ILE A 226 11.98 -4.08 -0.70
N PRO A 227 11.79 -4.67 -1.88
CA PRO A 227 12.36 -5.96 -2.19
C PRO A 227 13.86 -5.84 -2.43
N ALA A 228 14.63 -6.82 -1.98
CA ALA A 228 16.05 -6.94 -2.25
C ALA A 228 16.26 -7.54 -3.63
N GLY A 229 17.38 -7.17 -4.28
CA GLY A 229 17.73 -7.67 -5.60
C GLY A 229 17.08 -6.91 -6.76
N THR A 230 16.30 -5.86 -6.48
CA THR A 230 15.84 -4.91 -7.49
C THR A 230 16.93 -3.90 -7.84
N ALA A 231 16.74 -3.13 -8.91
CA ALA A 231 17.75 -2.21 -9.43
C ALA A 231 18.21 -1.19 -8.37
N HIS A 232 17.30 -0.78 -7.49
CA HIS A 232 17.54 0.28 -6.51
C HIS A 232 17.41 -0.18 -5.04
N ALA A 233 17.23 -1.48 -4.78
CA ALA A 233 17.10 -2.04 -3.43
C ALA A 233 18.24 -1.69 -2.47
N GLN A 234 19.46 -1.48 -3.00
CA GLN A 234 20.64 -1.11 -2.21
C GLN A 234 20.97 0.39 -2.26
N ASP A 235 20.12 1.19 -2.89
CA ASP A 235 20.29 2.63 -2.93
C ASP A 235 20.01 3.23 -1.55
N HIS A 236 21.08 3.67 -0.89
CA HIS A 236 21.00 4.31 0.42
C HIS A 236 20.10 5.55 0.43
N GLU A 237 19.96 6.26 -0.70
CA GLU A 237 19.11 7.45 -0.78
C GLU A 237 17.63 7.08 -0.82
N VAL A 238 17.25 6.01 -1.55
CA VAL A 238 15.86 5.50 -1.57
C VAL A 238 15.44 5.08 -0.17
N LEU A 239 16.26 4.24 0.48
CA LEU A 239 15.97 3.74 1.82
C LEU A 239 15.94 4.87 2.86
N ALA A 240 16.86 5.84 2.77
CA ALA A 240 16.86 7.00 3.66
C ALA A 240 15.61 7.86 3.48
N THR A 241 15.17 8.08 2.23
CA THR A 241 13.96 8.85 1.93
C THR A 241 12.73 8.19 2.54
N TRP A 242 12.54 6.89 2.33
CA TRP A 242 11.41 6.17 2.90
C TRP A 242 11.45 6.11 4.42
N ARG A 243 12.62 5.93 5.03
CA ARG A 243 12.77 5.95 6.49
C ARG A 243 12.51 7.34 7.09
N GLU A 244 12.82 8.42 6.38
CA GLU A 244 12.47 9.78 6.79
C GLU A 244 10.94 10.04 6.76
N LEU A 245 10.24 9.34 5.87
CA LEU A 245 8.79 9.48 5.70
C LEU A 245 7.99 8.57 6.62
N LEU A 246 8.39 7.30 6.77
CA LEU A 246 7.61 6.23 7.40
C LEU A 246 8.32 5.55 8.60
N GLY A 247 9.57 5.93 8.90
CA GLY A 247 10.31 5.39 10.05
C GLY A 247 10.49 3.87 10.00
N GLU A 248 10.06 3.19 11.06
CA GLU A 248 10.15 1.73 11.22
C GLU A 248 9.16 0.95 10.35
N ARG A 249 8.25 1.62 9.65
CA ARG A 249 7.27 0.99 8.75
C ARG A 249 7.82 0.74 7.33
N VAL A 250 9.13 0.88 7.16
CA VAL A 250 9.85 0.48 5.94
C VAL A 250 10.43 -0.92 6.14
N ILE A 251 9.95 -1.88 5.35
CA ILE A 251 10.32 -3.29 5.47
C ILE A 251 11.21 -3.66 4.28
N GLU A 252 12.44 -4.12 4.56
CA GLU A 252 13.33 -4.68 3.54
C GLU A 252 13.11 -6.19 3.46
N LEU A 253 12.81 -6.70 2.27
CA LEU A 253 12.59 -8.14 2.03
C LEU A 253 13.69 -8.73 1.18
N ASP A 254 14.36 -9.77 1.66
CA ASP A 254 15.46 -10.40 0.91
C ASP A 254 14.99 -11.11 -0.38
N ASP A 255 13.68 -11.37 -0.53
CA ASP A 255 13.07 -12.05 -1.68
C ASP A 255 11.63 -11.53 -1.91
N LEU A 256 11.35 -11.14 -3.15
CA LEU A 256 10.06 -10.65 -3.64
C LEU A 256 8.92 -11.63 -3.40
N GLY A 257 9.20 -12.92 -3.52
CA GLY A 257 8.23 -13.96 -3.28
C GLY A 257 7.68 -13.92 -1.85
N LEU A 258 8.34 -13.25 -0.91
CA LEU A 258 7.96 -13.26 0.50
C LEU A 258 7.01 -12.14 0.91
N ALA A 259 6.54 -11.32 -0.05
CA ALA A 259 5.65 -10.20 0.23
C ALA A 259 4.35 -10.66 0.92
N CYS A 260 3.72 -11.74 0.44
CA CYS A 260 2.49 -12.28 1.03
C CYS A 260 2.67 -12.68 2.49
N GLU A 261 3.69 -13.48 2.77
CA GLU A 261 4.01 -13.96 4.12
C GLU A 261 4.33 -12.79 5.06
N THR A 262 5.11 -11.81 4.58
CA THR A 262 5.45 -10.61 5.35
C THR A 262 4.22 -9.76 5.67
N ILE A 263 3.35 -9.52 4.69
CA ILE A 263 2.10 -8.77 4.88
C ILE A 263 1.23 -9.47 5.92
N ALA A 264 1.02 -10.78 5.78
CA ALA A 264 0.19 -11.55 6.69
C ALA A 264 0.70 -11.50 8.14
N LEU A 265 2.00 -11.76 8.35
CA LEU A 265 2.59 -11.74 9.70
C LEU A 265 2.63 -10.32 10.27
N THR A 266 2.87 -9.28 9.45
CA THR A 266 2.80 -7.89 9.90
C THR A 266 1.42 -7.55 10.44
N ILE A 267 0.36 -7.95 9.72
CA ILE A 267 -1.02 -7.76 10.18
C ILE A 267 -1.25 -8.57 11.45
N GLY A 268 -0.92 -9.87 11.46
CA GLY A 268 -1.17 -10.73 12.62
C GLY A 268 -0.50 -10.24 13.92
N ILE A 269 0.72 -9.71 13.82
CA ILE A 269 1.44 -9.12 14.95
C ILE A 269 0.75 -7.83 15.42
N LEU A 270 0.34 -6.95 14.50
CA LEU A 270 -0.28 -5.66 14.84
C LEU A 270 -1.75 -5.79 15.29
N GLU A 271 -2.37 -6.90 14.97
CA GLU A 271 -3.70 -7.28 15.43
C GLU A 271 -3.67 -8.06 16.75
N ASP A 272 -2.48 -8.23 17.36
CA ASP A 272 -2.25 -9.03 18.57
C ASP A 272 -2.83 -10.47 18.45
N SER A 273 -2.93 -11.00 17.22
CA SER A 273 -3.45 -12.35 16.96
C SER A 273 -2.37 -13.42 17.07
N ILE A 274 -1.11 -13.02 16.86
CA ILE A 274 0.07 -13.86 16.96
C ILE A 274 1.26 -13.03 17.47
N ASP A 275 2.25 -13.68 18.05
CA ASP A 275 3.61 -13.11 18.14
C ASP A 275 4.49 -13.52 16.94
N LEU A 276 5.73 -13.01 16.90
CA LEU A 276 6.65 -13.32 15.80
C LEU A 276 7.01 -14.82 15.76
N ASP A 277 7.22 -15.47 16.90
CA ASP A 277 7.62 -16.87 16.94
C ASP A 277 6.47 -17.76 16.46
N GLU A 278 5.24 -17.48 16.91
CA GLU A 278 4.01 -18.14 16.43
C GLU A 278 3.82 -17.94 14.92
N GLY A 279 4.00 -16.72 14.41
CA GLY A 279 3.93 -16.45 12.98
C GLY A 279 4.96 -17.24 12.17
N LEU A 280 6.19 -17.36 12.68
CA LEU A 280 7.24 -18.15 12.03
C LEU A 280 6.94 -19.65 12.04
N ASP A 281 6.27 -20.16 13.07
CA ASP A 281 5.77 -21.55 13.12
C ASP A 281 4.64 -21.77 12.10
N ASP A 282 3.70 -20.84 12.01
CA ASP A 282 2.63 -20.87 11.02
C ASP A 282 3.14 -20.90 9.58
N LEU A 283 4.22 -20.17 9.28
CA LEU A 283 4.87 -20.23 7.96
C LEU A 283 5.37 -21.63 7.63
N ARG A 284 5.87 -22.40 8.62
CA ARG A 284 6.29 -23.78 8.39
C ARG A 284 5.09 -24.68 8.11
N ASP A 285 4.02 -24.49 8.88
CA ASP A 285 2.78 -25.27 8.75
C ASP A 285 2.11 -25.11 7.38
N VAL A 286 2.11 -23.89 6.82
CA VAL A 286 1.51 -23.63 5.50
C VAL A 286 2.44 -23.99 4.34
N GLY A 287 3.59 -24.62 4.62
CA GLY A 287 4.56 -25.03 3.60
C GLY A 287 5.47 -23.91 3.10
N ALA A 288 5.45 -22.73 3.73
CA ALA A 288 6.30 -21.59 3.45
C ALA A 288 7.59 -21.59 4.30
N GLY A 289 8.14 -22.76 4.64
CA GLY A 289 9.30 -22.89 5.52
C GLY A 289 10.56 -22.12 5.06
N ALA A 290 10.72 -21.91 3.75
CA ALA A 290 11.79 -21.08 3.19
C ALA A 290 11.68 -19.59 3.56
N ALA A 291 10.46 -19.11 3.87
CA ALA A 291 10.17 -17.73 4.26
C ALA A 291 10.58 -17.41 5.70
N VAL A 292 10.74 -18.40 6.58
CA VAL A 292 10.91 -18.22 8.03
C VAL A 292 12.08 -17.29 8.38
N ALA A 293 13.29 -17.62 7.92
CA ALA A 293 14.48 -16.84 8.21
C ALA A 293 14.42 -15.40 7.66
N PRO A 294 14.10 -15.18 6.36
CA PRO A 294 14.02 -13.83 5.80
C PRO A 294 12.88 -12.98 6.38
N VAL A 295 11.68 -13.54 6.58
CA VAL A 295 10.56 -12.80 7.19
C VAL A 295 10.85 -12.48 8.65
N GLY A 296 11.42 -13.43 9.41
CA GLY A 296 11.83 -13.19 10.79
C GLY A 296 12.85 -12.06 10.91
N LYS A 297 13.84 -12.01 10.01
CA LYS A 297 14.82 -10.91 9.94
C LYS A 297 14.16 -9.57 9.59
N ALA A 298 13.24 -9.55 8.63
CA ALA A 298 12.54 -8.34 8.21
C ALA A 298 11.68 -7.75 9.33
N LEU A 299 10.88 -8.60 9.99
CA LEU A 299 9.97 -8.17 11.04
C LEU A 299 10.64 -7.93 12.40
N ALA A 300 11.76 -8.59 12.72
CA ALA A 300 12.50 -8.30 13.94
C ALA A 300 13.06 -6.86 13.99
N ARG A 301 13.23 -6.21 12.84
CA ARG A 301 13.61 -4.79 12.73
C ARG A 301 12.43 -3.85 13.02
N MET A 302 11.21 -4.33 12.82
CA MET A 302 9.96 -3.62 13.09
C MET A 302 9.55 -3.94 14.53
N ARG A 303 10.08 -3.19 15.51
CA ARG A 303 9.69 -3.39 16.92
C ARG A 303 8.30 -2.82 17.16
N PRO A 304 7.32 -3.59 17.65
CA PRO A 304 6.04 -3.04 18.09
C PRO A 304 6.28 -2.14 19.30
N GLY A 305 5.94 -0.85 19.20
CA GLY A 305 5.87 0.06 20.37
C GLY A 305 6.91 1.17 20.48
N GLY A 306 7.61 1.55 19.40
CA GLY A 306 8.34 2.84 19.38
C GLY A 306 7.34 4.01 19.51
N PRO A 307 7.52 4.94 20.47
CA PRO A 307 6.55 6.02 20.67
C PRO A 307 6.54 6.95 19.46
N ASP A 308 5.35 7.24 18.98
CA ASP A 308 5.03 8.39 18.12
C ASP A 308 5.37 9.69 18.90
N ARG A 309 6.66 10.01 18.98
CA ARG A 309 7.17 11.28 19.50
C ARG A 309 7.71 12.10 18.34
N ARG A 310 6.79 12.65 17.55
CA ARG A 310 7.02 14.00 17.03
C ARG A 310 6.88 14.96 18.21
N GLU A 311 7.92 15.06 19.04
CA GLU A 311 8.09 16.20 19.93
C GLU A 311 8.25 17.42 19.03
N ILE A 312 7.17 18.19 18.88
CA ILE A 312 7.21 19.57 18.43
C ILE A 312 8.10 20.29 19.45
N THR A 313 9.35 20.54 19.07
CA THR A 313 10.22 21.44 19.81
C THR A 313 9.52 22.81 19.85
N PRO A 314 9.18 23.36 21.02
CA PRO A 314 8.76 24.75 21.08
C PRO A 314 9.98 25.59 20.68
N GLY A 315 9.84 26.36 19.60
CA GLY A 315 10.84 27.36 19.22
C GLY A 315 11.17 28.28 20.40
N PRO A 316 12.37 28.91 20.40
CA PRO A 316 12.85 29.66 21.54
C PRO A 316 11.85 30.75 21.92
N SER A 317 11.38 30.67 23.16
CA SER A 317 10.50 31.64 23.79
C SER A 317 11.10 33.03 23.67
N GLY A 318 10.48 33.86 22.84
CA GLY A 318 10.75 35.29 22.79
C GLY A 318 10.52 35.91 24.16
N GLN A 319 11.53 36.64 24.63
CA GLN A 319 11.46 37.44 25.85
C GLN A 319 10.25 38.39 25.82
N PRO A 320 9.49 38.53 26.92
CA PRO A 320 8.45 39.55 27.01
C PRO A 320 9.09 40.96 27.10
N PRO A 321 8.42 42.00 26.57
CA PRO A 321 8.99 43.33 26.47
C PRO A 321 9.17 43.98 27.85
N ALA A 322 10.31 44.67 28.01
CA ALA A 322 10.67 45.43 29.19
C ALA A 322 9.60 46.48 29.54
N GLN A 323 9.16 46.46 30.80
CA GLN A 323 8.33 47.51 31.40
C GLN A 323 9.08 48.84 31.33
N ARG A 324 8.49 49.84 30.64
CA ARG A 324 8.91 51.23 30.75
C ARG A 324 8.50 51.75 32.13
N GLY A 325 9.48 51.94 33.01
CA GLY A 325 9.32 52.65 34.27
C GLY A 325 8.91 54.10 34.01
N GLY A 326 7.77 54.49 34.59
CA GLY A 326 7.33 55.88 34.67
C GLY A 326 8.22 56.64 35.64
N THR A 327 8.88 57.69 35.15
CA THR A 327 9.55 58.69 35.95
C THR A 327 8.52 59.60 36.61
N GLY A 328 8.30 59.41 37.91
CA GLY A 328 7.73 60.43 38.77
C GLY A 328 8.77 61.54 38.98
N ILE A 329 8.50 62.72 38.43
CA ILE A 329 9.18 63.97 38.79
C ILE A 329 8.39 64.59 39.93
N ALA A 330 9.04 64.81 41.07
CA ALA A 330 8.53 65.67 42.13
C ALA A 330 9.67 66.53 42.69
N ARG A 331 9.32 67.81 42.90
CA ARG A 331 10.04 68.89 43.59
C ARG A 331 11.10 69.58 42.71
N LEU A 332 11.08 70.90 42.48
CA LEU A 332 10.68 72.06 43.29
C LEU A 332 10.11 73.18 42.41
#